data_AF-A0A7V1BHR0-F1
#
_entry.id   AF-A0A7V1BHR0-F1
#
_cell.length_a   1.000
_cell.length_b   1.000
_cell.length_c   1.000
_cell.angle_alpha   90.00
_cell.angle_beta   90.00
_cell.angle_gamma   90.00
#
_symmetry.space_group_name_H-M   'P 1'
#
loop_
_entity.id
_entity.type
_entity.pdbx_description
1 polymer ?
#
loop_
_entity_poly.entity_id
_entity_poly.type
_entity_poly.pdbx_seq_one_letter_code
_entity_poly.pdbx_strand_id
1 'polypeptide(L)'
;MTQEINKTLRDVTYDPTTGTRAQISITPSKSPLLKDFLKALDEALVEVATGEAGDSAKKVMGFIEETENKSQDEDRQFLIDLRNHYYTEVREYRWENDDLGALVNTHRSAGAASGGQGERLTLLLLGAGISYAFGQRDPQSADRALGVIVLDEAFLKSSTTAATAAAEVLRALNLQIIIATPMTHVGVLSKHAKRIFNITKINEQCQVEETRLSDIVGTADAAA
;
A
#
# COMPACT_ATOMS: atom_id res chain seq x y z
N MET A 1 -0.23 14.17 2.96
CA MET A 1 0.01 12.78 2.52
C MET A 1 -1.27 12.11 2.03
N THR A 2 -2.23 11.83 2.91
CA THR A 2 -3.42 11.01 2.58
C THR A 2 -4.41 11.69 1.63
N GLN A 3 -4.45 13.03 1.56
CA GLN A 3 -5.44 13.75 0.75
C GLN A 3 -5.29 13.50 -0.77
N GLU A 4 -4.08 13.56 -1.32
CA GLU A 4 -3.86 13.33 -2.76
C GLU A 4 -4.11 11.87 -3.14
N ILE A 5 -3.61 10.93 -2.33
CA ILE A 5 -3.90 9.50 -2.54
C ILE A 5 -5.40 9.23 -2.48
N ASN A 6 -6.11 9.79 -1.50
CA ASN A 6 -7.55 9.60 -1.39
C ASN A 6 -8.33 10.27 -2.53
N LYS A 7 -7.82 11.37 -3.09
CA LYS A 7 -8.37 11.98 -4.30
C LYS A 7 -8.26 11.03 -5.48
N THR A 8 -7.09 10.43 -5.69
CA THR A 8 -6.88 9.39 -6.70
C THR A 8 -7.80 8.17 -6.47
N LEU A 9 -7.89 7.68 -5.23
CA LEU A 9 -8.66 6.48 -4.89
C LEU A 9 -10.18 6.68 -5.01
N ARG A 10 -10.65 7.93 -4.95
CA ARG A 10 -12.06 8.28 -5.17
C ARG A 10 -12.54 7.92 -6.58
N ASP A 11 -11.67 8.06 -7.56
CA ASP A 11 -12.01 7.87 -8.98
C ASP A 11 -11.92 6.41 -9.45
N VAL A 12 -11.37 5.51 -8.63
CA VAL A 12 -11.13 4.10 -9.00
C VAL A 12 -11.87 3.10 -8.14
N THR A 13 -12.40 2.05 -8.77
CA THR A 13 -13.10 0.97 -8.06
C THR A 13 -12.14 0.18 -7.20
N TYR A 14 -12.42 0.10 -5.91
CA TYR A 14 -11.68 -0.75 -4.98
C TYR A 14 -12.23 -2.17 -4.99
N ASP A 15 -13.52 -2.36 -4.68
CA ASP A 15 -14.18 -3.66 -4.79
C ASP A 15 -15.14 -3.68 -5.98
N PRO A 16 -14.86 -4.46 -7.04
CA PRO A 16 -15.76 -4.56 -8.18
C PRO A 16 -17.04 -5.35 -7.88
N THR A 17 -17.05 -6.19 -6.84
CA THR A 17 -18.24 -6.98 -6.47
C THR A 17 -19.32 -6.10 -5.82
N THR A 18 -18.89 -5.17 -4.97
CA THR A 18 -19.78 -4.27 -4.23
C THR A 18 -19.81 -2.86 -4.80
N GLY A 19 -18.96 -2.55 -5.78
CA GLY A 19 -18.85 -1.23 -6.42
C GLY A 19 -18.27 -0.16 -5.49
N THR A 20 -17.48 -0.54 -4.48
CA THR A 20 -16.98 0.40 -3.47
C THR A 20 -15.72 1.13 -3.91
N ARG A 21 -15.47 2.27 -3.26
CA ARG A 21 -14.26 3.09 -3.33
C ARG A 21 -13.54 3.03 -1.98
N ALA A 22 -12.22 3.11 -2.00
CA ALA A 22 -11.40 3.08 -0.78
C ALA A 22 -10.94 4.48 -0.37
N GLN A 23 -10.86 4.70 0.94
CA GLN A 23 -10.23 5.85 1.55
C GLN A 23 -9.25 5.38 2.63
N ILE A 24 -8.00 5.82 2.55
CA ILE A 24 -6.98 5.56 3.56
C ILE A 24 -7.08 6.64 4.64
N SER A 25 -7.17 6.21 5.89
CA SER A 25 -7.21 7.08 7.07
C SER A 25 -6.02 6.74 7.96
N ILE A 26 -5.16 7.72 8.21
CA ILE A 26 -4.02 7.61 9.13
C ILE A 26 -4.31 8.55 10.30
N THR A 27 -4.38 7.99 11.51
CA THR A 27 -4.67 8.74 12.72
C THR A 27 -3.55 8.54 13.75
N PRO A 28 -3.12 9.58 14.48
CA PRO A 28 -2.14 9.42 15.55
C PRO A 28 -2.61 8.45 16.62
N SER A 29 -1.67 7.73 17.21
CA SER A 29 -1.94 6.83 18.33
C SER A 29 -2.43 7.59 19.56
N LYS A 30 -3.36 6.98 20.30
CA LYS A 30 -3.97 7.55 21.51
C LYS A 30 -3.29 7.07 22.79
N SER A 31 -2.15 6.39 22.68
CA SER A 31 -1.41 5.90 23.84
C SER A 31 -0.99 7.07 24.74
N PRO A 32 -1.34 7.07 26.04
CA PRO A 32 -0.89 8.10 26.97
C PRO A 32 0.64 8.21 27.04
N LEU A 33 1.33 7.06 27.06
CA LEU A 33 2.80 6.98 27.07
C LEU A 33 3.41 7.71 25.86
N LEU A 34 2.87 7.46 24.67
CA LEU A 34 3.33 8.13 23.46
C LEU A 34 3.06 9.64 23.49
N LYS A 35 1.89 10.03 24.00
CA LYS A 35 1.53 11.45 24.13
C LYS A 35 2.51 12.17 25.06
N ASP A 36 2.86 11.57 26.19
CA ASP A 36 3.80 12.15 27.15
C ASP A 36 5.22 12.23 26.57
N PHE A 37 5.66 11.18 25.87
CA PHE A 37 6.94 11.17 25.15
C PHE A 37 7.02 12.26 24.07
N LEU A 38 6.02 12.37 23.20
CA LEU A 38 5.99 13.38 22.13
C LEU A 38 5.93 14.80 22.69
N LYS A 39 5.24 15.00 23.81
CA LYS A 39 5.23 16.29 24.51
C LYS A 39 6.62 16.65 25.03
N ALA A 40 7.32 15.72 25.69
CA ALA A 40 8.68 15.95 26.16
C ALA A 40 9.65 16.21 24.99
N LEU A 41 9.45 15.54 23.85
CA LEU A 41 10.22 15.76 22.64
C LEU A 41 10.00 17.16 22.05
N ASP A 42 8.76 17.63 21.98
CA ASP A 42 8.42 18.97 21.49
C ASP A 42 9.01 20.07 22.39
N GLU A 43 8.89 19.92 23.72
CA GLU A 43 9.52 20.82 24.70
C GLU A 43 11.05 20.87 24.52
N ALA A 44 11.69 19.70 24.33
CA ALA A 44 13.14 19.62 24.09
C ALA A 44 13.56 20.29 22.76
N LEU A 45 12.78 20.14 21.69
CA LEU A 45 13.03 20.80 20.41
C LEU A 45 12.96 22.33 20.54
N VAL A 46 12.01 22.84 21.33
CA VAL A 46 11.88 24.28 21.61
C VAL A 46 13.08 24.80 22.41
N GLU A 47 13.48 24.12 23.50
CA GLU A 47 14.65 24.49 24.31
C GLU A 47 15.93 24.58 23.46
N VAL A 48 16.14 23.60 22.57
CA VAL A 48 17.29 23.58 21.64
C VAL A 48 17.24 24.78 20.69
N ALA A 49 16.05 25.13 20.18
CA ALA A 49 15.87 26.26 19.27
C ALA A 49 16.08 27.62 19.96
N THR A 50 15.75 27.74 21.25
CA THR A 50 15.91 28.97 22.04
C THR A 50 17.28 29.10 22.71
N GLY A 51 18.10 28.05 22.70
CA GLY A 51 19.41 28.03 23.34
C GLY A 51 19.36 27.90 24.86
N GLU A 52 18.26 27.35 25.39
CA GLU A 52 18.06 27.08 26.80
C GLU A 52 18.65 25.70 27.19
N ALA A 53 19.08 25.53 28.45
CA ALA A 53 19.48 24.24 28.99
C ALA A 53 18.21 23.44 29.37
N GLY A 54 17.91 22.28 28.81
CA GLY A 54 18.64 21.01 28.91
C GLY A 54 17.91 19.97 29.79
N ASP A 55 16.84 20.36 30.48
CA ASP A 55 16.06 19.47 31.34
C ASP A 55 15.02 18.65 30.56
N SER A 56 14.45 19.19 29.47
CA SER A 56 13.53 18.42 28.64
C SER A 56 14.25 17.36 27.81
N ALA A 57 15.50 17.62 27.39
CA ALA A 57 16.35 16.61 26.75
C ALA A 57 16.60 15.40 27.66
N LYS A 58 16.83 15.61 28.97
CA LYS A 58 16.98 14.52 29.94
C LYS A 58 15.70 13.69 30.09
N LYS A 59 14.53 14.32 30.06
CA LYS A 59 13.24 13.60 30.09
C LYS A 59 13.09 12.70 28.87
N VAL A 60 13.42 13.22 27.67
CA VAL A 60 13.40 12.43 26.43
C VAL A 60 14.35 11.25 26.54
N MET A 61 15.59 11.47 27.00
CA MET A 61 16.56 10.40 27.23
C MET A 61 16.02 9.34 28.19
N GLY A 62 15.36 9.72 29.29
CA GLY A 62 14.75 8.79 30.23
C GLY A 62 13.65 7.89 29.64
N PHE A 63 13.02 8.27 28.53
CA PHE A 63 12.07 7.41 27.81
C PHE A 63 12.74 6.42 26.84
N ILE A 64 13.94 6.75 26.33
CA ILE A 64 14.59 6.01 25.25
C ILE A 64 15.88 5.28 25.67
N GLU A 65 16.34 5.49 26.90
CA GLU A 65 17.49 4.79 27.47
C GLU A 65 17.19 3.31 27.71
N GLU A 66 18.16 2.46 27.39
CA GLU A 66 18.09 1.03 27.69
C GLU A 66 18.20 0.78 29.18
N THR A 67 17.43 -0.19 29.65
CA THR A 67 17.27 -0.47 31.08
C THR A 67 17.14 -1.98 31.30
N GLU A 68 17.68 -2.47 32.41
CA GLU A 68 17.53 -3.87 32.84
C GLU A 68 16.09 -4.17 33.30
N ASN A 69 15.25 -3.14 33.50
CA ASN A 69 13.85 -3.31 33.85
C ASN A 69 13.01 -3.65 32.61
N LYS A 70 12.53 -4.89 32.55
CA LYS A 70 11.74 -5.42 31.44
C LYS A 70 10.54 -4.55 31.03
N SER A 71 9.78 -4.01 31.98
CA SER A 71 8.59 -3.20 31.66
C SER A 71 8.97 -1.87 31.01
N GLN A 72 10.04 -1.24 31.50
CA GLN A 72 10.53 0.01 30.93
C GLN A 72 11.19 -0.24 29.56
N ASP A 73 11.84 -1.38 29.38
CA ASP A 73 12.38 -1.78 28.08
C ASP A 73 11.27 -2.02 27.06
N GLU A 74 10.16 -2.67 27.45
CA GLU A 74 8.96 -2.83 26.61
C GLU A 74 8.34 -1.48 26.22
N ASP A 75 8.23 -0.55 27.17
CA ASP A 75 7.77 0.83 26.91
C ASP A 75 8.68 1.56 25.92
N ARG A 76 10.01 1.44 26.10
CA ARG A 76 11.00 1.96 25.16
C ARG A 76 10.83 1.34 23.78
N GLN A 77 10.74 0.02 23.66
CA GLN A 77 10.53 -0.68 22.39
C GLN A 77 9.25 -0.20 21.70
N PHE A 78 8.18 0.00 22.47
CA PHE A 78 6.94 0.57 21.97
C PHE A 78 7.11 1.99 21.44
N LEU A 79 7.83 2.86 22.17
CA LEU A 79 8.06 4.26 21.84
C LEU A 79 8.98 4.46 20.62
N ILE A 80 10.05 3.67 20.48
CA ILE A 80 10.99 3.81 19.35
C ILE A 80 10.45 3.23 18.05
N ASP A 81 9.48 2.31 18.12
CA ASP A 81 8.82 1.76 16.95
C ASP A 81 7.78 2.73 16.40
N LEU A 82 8.16 3.49 15.36
CA LEU A 82 7.30 4.46 14.67
C LEU A 82 5.96 3.88 14.17
N ARG A 83 5.87 2.55 13.98
CA ARG A 83 4.61 1.91 13.59
C ARG A 83 3.54 2.03 14.67
N ASN A 84 3.93 2.14 15.94
CA ASN A 84 3.02 2.33 17.07
C ASN A 84 2.50 3.78 17.18
N HIS A 85 3.08 4.71 16.41
CA HIS A 85 2.73 6.12 16.49
C HIS A 85 1.46 6.46 15.71
N TYR A 86 1.06 5.60 14.78
CA TYR A 86 -0.07 5.84 13.90
C TYR A 86 -0.93 4.59 13.70
N TYR A 87 -2.24 4.78 13.66
CA TYR A 87 -3.20 3.79 13.23
C TYR A 87 -3.60 4.05 11.78
N THR A 88 -3.43 3.03 10.94
CA THR A 88 -3.87 3.05 9.54
C THR A 88 -5.12 2.20 9.39
N GLU A 89 -6.16 2.79 8.80
CA GLU A 89 -7.41 2.15 8.42
C GLU A 89 -7.66 2.36 6.93
N VAL A 90 -8.27 1.38 6.26
CA VAL A 90 -8.85 1.54 4.92
C VAL A 90 -10.35 1.42 5.04
N ARG A 91 -11.05 2.48 4.67
CA ARG A 91 -12.50 2.57 4.71
C ARG A 91 -13.07 2.38 3.32
N GLU A 92 -14.05 1.50 3.20
CA GLU A 92 -14.77 1.26 1.95
C GLU A 92 -16.09 2.00 1.97
N TYR A 93 -16.36 2.77 0.92
CA TYR A 93 -17.61 3.50 0.75
C TYR A 93 -18.30 3.07 -0.54
N ARG A 94 -19.63 3.03 -0.53
CA ARG A 94 -20.41 2.94 -1.76
C ARG A 94 -20.31 4.27 -2.52
N TRP A 95 -20.30 4.21 -3.84
CA TRP A 95 -20.38 5.40 -4.69
C TRP A 95 -21.85 5.80 -4.88
N GLU A 96 -22.23 7.00 -4.46
CA GLU A 96 -23.60 7.52 -4.53
C GLU A 96 -23.57 9.03 -4.85
N ASN A 97 -24.43 9.49 -5.76
CA ASN A 97 -24.56 10.92 -6.10
C ASN A 97 -23.22 11.62 -6.41
N ASP A 98 -22.33 10.97 -7.15
CA ASP A 98 -20.99 11.45 -7.50
C ASP A 98 -20.04 11.72 -6.30
N ASP A 99 -20.32 11.08 -5.15
CA ASP A 99 -19.47 11.10 -3.96
C ASP A 99 -19.42 9.75 -3.24
N LEU A 100 -18.55 9.66 -2.24
CA LEU A 100 -18.54 8.62 -1.22
C LEU A 100 -19.83 8.74 -0.40
N GLY A 101 -20.71 7.75 -0.56
CA GLY A 101 -21.96 7.61 0.18
C GLY A 101 -21.78 6.80 1.46
N ALA A 102 -22.58 5.75 1.63
CA ALA A 102 -22.55 4.92 2.84
C ALA A 102 -21.23 4.16 3.04
N LEU A 103 -20.71 4.18 4.27
CA LEU A 103 -19.59 3.33 4.70
C LEU A 103 -20.04 1.86 4.69
N VAL A 104 -19.34 1.04 3.92
CA VAL A 104 -19.63 -0.40 3.73
C VAL A 104 -18.76 -1.24 4.66
N ASN A 105 -17.47 -0.93 4.76
CA ASN A 105 -16.52 -1.70 5.56
C ASN A 105 -15.35 -0.85 6.06
N THR A 106 -14.67 -1.32 7.10
CA THR A 106 -13.42 -0.72 7.58
C THR A 106 -12.40 -1.81 7.87
N HIS A 107 -11.31 -1.80 7.10
CA HIS A 107 -10.18 -2.68 7.27
C HIS A 107 -9.15 -2.06 8.19
N ARG A 108 -8.72 -2.84 9.18
CA ARG A 108 -7.67 -2.46 10.12
C ARG A 108 -6.48 -3.37 9.93
N SER A 109 -5.27 -2.82 10.05
CA SER A 109 -4.02 -3.56 9.88
C SER A 109 -3.86 -4.80 10.79
N ALA A 110 -4.69 -4.95 11.83
CA ALA A 110 -4.68 -6.08 12.77
C ALA A 110 -5.90 -7.03 12.65
N GLY A 111 -6.78 -6.82 11.66
CA GLY A 111 -7.98 -7.63 11.47
C GLY A 111 -7.76 -8.82 10.54
N ALA A 112 -8.33 -9.98 10.88
CA ALA A 112 -8.38 -11.13 9.98
C ALA A 112 -9.31 -10.80 8.78
N ALA A 113 -8.72 -10.68 7.59
CA ALA A 113 -9.46 -10.57 6.33
C ALA A 113 -9.54 -11.93 5.62
N SER A 114 -10.55 -12.13 4.77
CA SER A 114 -10.56 -13.29 3.85
C SER A 114 -9.38 -13.19 2.87
N GLY A 115 -8.88 -14.31 2.34
CA GLY A 115 -7.66 -14.33 1.51
C GLY A 115 -7.64 -13.30 0.38
N GLY A 116 -8.75 -13.16 -0.35
CA GLY A 116 -8.87 -12.18 -1.44
C GLY A 116 -9.03 -10.72 -0.98
N GLN A 117 -9.70 -10.48 0.15
CA GLN A 117 -9.77 -9.13 0.74
C GLN A 117 -8.42 -8.69 1.29
N GLY A 118 -7.67 -9.61 1.91
CA GLY A 118 -6.32 -9.37 2.41
C GLY A 118 -5.33 -9.04 1.28
N GLU A 119 -5.37 -9.78 0.17
CA GLU A 119 -4.54 -9.50 -1.01
C GLU A 119 -4.80 -8.09 -1.56
N ARG A 120 -6.07 -7.73 -1.75
CA ARG A 120 -6.46 -6.40 -2.27
C ARG A 120 -6.05 -5.26 -1.32
N LEU A 121 -6.29 -5.42 -0.02
CA LEU A 121 -5.89 -4.45 0.99
C LEU A 121 -4.36 -4.25 0.98
N THR A 122 -3.62 -5.36 0.91
CA THR A 122 -2.15 -5.34 0.87
C THR A 122 -1.66 -4.61 -0.37
N LEU A 123 -2.19 -4.92 -1.55
CA LEU A 123 -1.81 -4.25 -2.79
C LEU A 123 -2.15 -2.75 -2.77
N LEU A 124 -3.31 -2.38 -2.24
CA LEU A 124 -3.69 -0.97 -2.08
C LEU A 124 -2.70 -0.23 -1.18
N LEU A 125 -2.40 -0.76 0.00
CA LEU A 125 -1.50 -0.12 0.96
C LEU A 125 -0.06 -0.06 0.43
N LEU A 126 0.41 -1.14 -0.20
CA LEU A 126 1.72 -1.19 -0.85
C LEU A 126 1.80 -0.16 -1.98
N GLY A 127 0.82 -0.13 -2.86
CA GLY A 127 0.74 0.82 -3.95
C GLY A 127 0.71 2.27 -3.46
N ALA A 128 -0.10 2.55 -2.44
CA ALA A 128 -0.20 3.88 -1.84
C ALA A 128 1.13 4.31 -1.19
N GLY A 129 1.79 3.39 -0.48
CA GLY A 129 3.09 3.63 0.12
C GLY A 129 4.19 3.90 -0.90
N ILE A 130 4.28 3.08 -1.96
CA ILE A 130 5.23 3.28 -3.07
C ILE A 130 4.96 4.61 -3.78
N SER A 131 3.70 4.87 -4.16
CA SER A 131 3.29 6.12 -4.81
C SER A 131 3.67 7.36 -3.98
N TYR A 132 3.51 7.27 -2.66
CA TYR A 132 3.94 8.32 -1.76
C TYR A 132 5.47 8.46 -1.70
N ALA A 133 6.18 7.36 -1.47
CA ALA A 133 7.64 7.35 -1.26
C ALA A 133 8.41 7.85 -2.49
N PHE A 134 7.96 7.49 -3.69
CA PHE A 134 8.58 7.91 -4.95
C PHE A 134 8.07 9.26 -5.46
N GLY A 135 7.24 9.93 -4.66
CA GLY A 135 6.80 11.29 -4.89
C GLY A 135 5.68 11.37 -5.92
N GLN A 136 4.49 11.67 -5.43
CA GLN A 136 3.53 12.49 -6.17
C GLN A 136 4.12 13.90 -6.31
N ARG A 137 5.14 14.05 -7.15
CA ARG A 137 5.57 15.36 -7.61
C ARG A 137 4.60 15.75 -8.71
N ASP A 138 4.07 16.96 -8.56
CA ASP A 138 3.39 17.79 -9.55
C ASP A 138 3.31 17.14 -10.96
N PRO A 139 2.13 17.03 -11.59
CA PRO A 139 2.01 16.62 -12.99
C PRO A 139 3.01 17.30 -13.95
N GLN A 140 3.52 18.50 -13.62
CA GLN A 140 4.58 19.20 -14.36
C GLN A 140 6.01 18.68 -14.13
N SER A 141 6.23 17.88 -13.09
CA SER A 141 7.50 17.21 -12.74
C SER A 141 7.45 15.69 -12.96
N ALA A 142 6.40 15.18 -13.62
CA ALA A 142 6.11 13.76 -13.84
C ALA A 142 7.16 12.99 -14.67
N ASP A 143 8.17 13.67 -15.23
CA ASP A 143 9.19 13.07 -16.09
C ASP A 143 10.30 12.29 -15.37
N ARG A 144 10.28 12.15 -14.02
CA ARG A 144 11.49 11.70 -13.28
C ARG A 144 11.34 10.62 -12.21
N ALA A 145 10.18 10.01 -12.00
CA ALA A 145 10.05 8.92 -11.03
C ALA A 145 9.54 7.62 -11.67
N LEU A 146 10.41 6.61 -11.72
CA LEU A 146 10.04 5.23 -12.07
C LEU A 146 9.29 4.59 -10.90
N GLY A 147 7.97 4.74 -10.86
CA GLY A 147 7.12 4.03 -9.90
C GLY A 147 6.85 2.59 -10.35
N VAL A 148 7.83 1.69 -10.27
CA VAL A 148 7.64 0.29 -10.70
C VAL A 148 7.25 -0.59 -9.52
N ILE A 149 6.23 -1.42 -9.71
CA ILE A 149 5.88 -2.53 -8.80
C ILE A 149 5.98 -3.85 -9.56
N VAL A 150 6.77 -4.78 -9.02
CA VAL A 150 6.91 -6.15 -9.53
C VAL A 150 6.15 -7.08 -8.60
N LEU A 151 5.20 -7.82 -9.15
CA LEU A 151 4.35 -8.74 -8.41
C LEU A 151 4.60 -10.16 -8.91
N ASP A 152 5.16 -10.99 -8.06
CA ASP A 152 5.29 -12.42 -8.32
C ASP A 152 4.03 -13.16 -7.85
N GLU A 153 3.51 -14.07 -8.67
CA GLU A 153 2.33 -14.87 -8.36
C GLU A 153 1.07 -14.08 -7.95
N ALA A 154 0.95 -12.82 -8.38
CA ALA A 154 -0.21 -12.01 -8.05
C ALA A 154 -1.47 -12.47 -8.79
N PHE A 155 -2.60 -12.31 -8.11
CA PHE A 155 -3.94 -12.57 -8.64
C PHE A 155 -4.24 -14.03 -8.99
N LEU A 156 -3.41 -15.00 -8.58
CA LEU A 156 -3.63 -16.43 -8.85
C LEU A 156 -4.99 -16.95 -8.36
N LYS A 157 -5.47 -16.42 -7.23
CA LYS A 157 -6.75 -16.81 -6.61
C LYS A 157 -7.85 -15.75 -6.79
N SER A 158 -7.53 -14.67 -7.49
CA SER A 158 -8.44 -13.54 -7.69
C SER A 158 -9.28 -13.74 -8.96
N SER A 159 -10.53 -13.26 -8.95
CA SER A 159 -11.32 -13.20 -10.17
C SER A 159 -10.74 -12.18 -11.16
N THR A 160 -11.04 -12.34 -12.46
CA THR A 160 -10.69 -11.36 -13.50
C THR A 160 -11.11 -9.94 -13.11
N THR A 161 -12.31 -9.77 -12.55
CA THR A 161 -12.79 -8.45 -12.11
C THR A 161 -11.99 -7.89 -10.94
N ALA A 162 -11.66 -8.70 -9.92
CA ALA A 162 -10.88 -8.27 -8.76
C ALA A 162 -9.45 -7.87 -9.13
N ALA A 163 -8.79 -8.66 -9.99
CA ALA A 163 -7.45 -8.37 -10.48
C ALA A 163 -7.42 -7.10 -11.35
N THR A 164 -8.44 -6.92 -12.22
CA THR A 164 -8.61 -5.70 -13.03
C THR A 164 -8.73 -4.47 -12.12
N ALA A 165 -9.62 -4.51 -11.12
CA ALA A 165 -9.79 -3.40 -10.18
C ALA A 165 -8.51 -3.09 -9.40
N ALA A 166 -7.80 -4.10 -8.91
CA ALA A 166 -6.51 -3.90 -8.23
C ALA A 166 -5.45 -3.29 -9.15
N ALA A 167 -5.36 -3.72 -10.41
CA ALA A 167 -4.48 -3.13 -11.40
C ALA A 167 -4.86 -1.67 -11.73
N GLU A 168 -6.15 -1.34 -11.81
CA GLU A 168 -6.62 0.03 -12.00
C GLU A 168 -6.22 0.95 -10.83
N VAL A 169 -6.37 0.46 -9.60
CA VAL A 169 -5.91 1.18 -8.39
C VAL A 169 -4.41 1.46 -8.46
N LEU A 170 -3.57 0.45 -8.72
CA LEU A 170 -2.12 0.62 -8.82
C LEU A 170 -1.72 1.60 -9.94
N ARG A 171 -2.38 1.53 -11.09
CA ARG A 171 -2.14 2.46 -12.20
C ARG A 171 -2.56 3.89 -11.87
N ALA A 172 -3.68 4.09 -11.20
CA ALA A 172 -4.14 5.42 -10.79
C ALA A 172 -3.18 6.05 -9.78
N LEU A 173 -2.53 5.23 -8.95
CA LEU A 173 -1.43 5.63 -8.07
C LEU A 173 -0.11 5.88 -8.82
N ASN A 174 -0.15 5.99 -10.15
CA ASN A 174 0.97 6.25 -11.04
C ASN A 174 2.06 5.18 -11.01
N LEU A 175 1.67 3.91 -10.82
CA LEU A 175 2.61 2.79 -10.83
C LEU A 175 2.60 2.04 -12.16
N GLN A 176 3.79 1.73 -12.66
CA GLN A 176 4.04 0.75 -13.70
C GLN A 176 4.08 -0.65 -13.07
N ILE A 177 3.19 -1.52 -13.54
CA ILE A 177 3.02 -2.86 -12.97
C ILE A 177 3.74 -3.88 -13.86
N ILE A 178 4.57 -4.72 -13.26
CA ILE A 178 5.15 -5.92 -13.86
C ILE A 178 4.62 -7.11 -13.07
N ILE A 179 4.04 -8.10 -13.75
CA ILE A 179 3.45 -9.27 -13.11
C ILE A 179 4.11 -10.52 -13.68
N ALA A 180 4.65 -11.35 -12.80
CA ALA A 180 5.03 -12.72 -13.12
C ALA A 180 3.87 -13.63 -12.72
N THR A 181 3.28 -14.30 -13.70
CA THR A 181 2.15 -15.21 -13.47
C THR A 181 2.23 -16.38 -14.46
N PRO A 182 1.76 -17.59 -14.07
CA PRO A 182 1.67 -18.71 -14.99
C PRO A 182 0.81 -18.36 -16.21
N MET A 183 1.13 -18.98 -17.36
CA MET A 183 0.46 -18.71 -18.64
C MET A 183 -1.07 -18.86 -18.56
N THR A 184 -1.55 -19.84 -17.78
CA THR A 184 -2.97 -20.12 -17.57
C THR A 184 -3.76 -18.96 -16.94
N HIS A 185 -3.08 -18.04 -16.24
CA HIS A 185 -3.68 -16.92 -15.53
C HIS A 185 -3.50 -15.56 -16.23
N VAL A 186 -2.78 -15.51 -17.36
CA VAL A 186 -2.53 -14.26 -18.11
C VAL A 186 -3.84 -13.58 -18.57
N GLY A 187 -4.87 -14.37 -18.90
CA GLY A 187 -6.17 -13.86 -19.33
C GLY A 187 -6.85 -12.93 -18.32
N VAL A 188 -6.58 -13.10 -17.03
CA VAL A 188 -7.10 -12.29 -15.92
C VAL A 188 -6.67 -10.82 -16.04
N LEU A 189 -5.50 -10.55 -16.62
CA LEU A 189 -4.87 -9.23 -16.71
C LEU A 189 -4.87 -8.63 -18.12
N SER A 190 -5.50 -9.36 -19.05
CA SER A 190 -5.63 -9.04 -20.47
C SER A 190 -5.92 -7.59 -20.81
N LYS A 191 -6.84 -6.95 -20.07
CA LYS A 191 -7.29 -5.58 -20.34
C LYS A 191 -6.27 -4.49 -19.98
N HIS A 192 -5.24 -4.83 -19.22
CA HIS A 192 -4.22 -3.87 -18.76
C HIS A 192 -2.80 -4.21 -19.19
N ALA A 193 -2.56 -5.44 -19.65
CA ALA A 193 -1.26 -5.86 -20.15
C ALA A 193 -0.95 -5.20 -21.51
N LYS A 194 0.01 -4.26 -21.53
CA LYS A 194 0.51 -3.63 -22.77
C LYS A 194 1.53 -4.51 -23.51
N ARG A 195 2.28 -5.31 -22.76
CA ARG A 195 3.37 -6.19 -23.22
C ARG A 195 3.24 -7.49 -22.43
N ILE A 196 3.37 -8.62 -23.10
CA ILE A 196 3.40 -9.94 -22.46
C ILE A 196 4.66 -10.63 -22.96
N PHE A 197 5.45 -11.15 -22.03
CA PHE A 197 6.66 -11.90 -22.33
C PHE A 197 6.45 -13.34 -21.88
N ASN A 198 6.48 -14.27 -22.83
CA ASN A 198 6.51 -15.69 -22.53
C ASN A 198 7.96 -16.11 -22.24
N ILE A 199 8.17 -16.81 -21.13
CA ILE A 199 9.48 -17.30 -20.72
C ILE A 199 9.42 -18.82 -20.70
N THR A 200 10.19 -19.47 -21.58
CA THR A 200 10.24 -20.93 -21.70
C THR A 200 11.65 -21.43 -21.41
N LYS A 201 11.78 -22.55 -20.69
CA LYS A 201 13.08 -23.21 -20.45
C LYS A 201 13.21 -24.43 -21.36
N ILE A 202 14.19 -24.42 -22.27
CA ILE A 202 14.50 -25.52 -23.20
C ILE A 202 15.97 -25.87 -23.05
N ASN A 203 16.31 -27.15 -22.80
CA ASN A 203 17.69 -27.62 -22.64
C ASN A 203 18.54 -26.75 -21.68
N GLU A 204 18.00 -26.47 -20.49
CA GLU A 204 18.65 -25.60 -19.47
C GLU A 204 18.87 -24.12 -19.90
N GLN A 205 18.32 -23.70 -21.03
CA GLN A 205 18.38 -22.31 -21.49
C GLN A 205 17.01 -21.65 -21.40
N CYS A 206 16.98 -20.43 -20.84
CA CYS A 206 15.78 -19.60 -20.84
C CYS A 206 15.68 -18.86 -22.18
N GLN A 207 14.53 -19.00 -22.83
CA GLN A 207 14.14 -18.25 -24.02
C GLN A 207 13.00 -17.31 -23.65
N VAL A 208 13.05 -16.09 -24.17
CA VAL A 208 12.05 -15.04 -23.91
C VAL A 208 11.49 -14.58 -25.25
N GLU A 209 10.17 -14.59 -25.38
CA GLU A 209 9.45 -14.14 -26.57
C GLU A 209 8.37 -13.12 -26.18
N GLU A 210 8.28 -12.01 -26.90
CA GLU A 210 7.14 -11.09 -26.76
C GLU A 210 5.94 -11.68 -27.49
N THR A 211 4.84 -11.92 -26.79
CA THR A 211 3.64 -12.56 -27.33
C THR A 211 2.44 -11.62 -27.18
N ARG A 212 1.47 -11.70 -28.10
CA ARG A 212 0.21 -10.98 -27.93
C ARG A 212 -0.77 -11.85 -27.14
N LEU A 213 -1.65 -11.18 -26.40
CA LEU A 213 -2.70 -11.88 -25.66
C LEU A 213 -3.58 -12.77 -26.57
N SER A 214 -3.87 -12.30 -27.79
CA SER A 214 -4.64 -13.06 -28.79
C SER A 214 -4.05 -14.44 -29.08
N ASP A 215 -2.72 -14.51 -29.09
CA ASP A 215 -1.98 -15.71 -29.50
C ASP A 215 -1.94 -16.73 -28.36
N ILE A 216 -2.03 -16.25 -27.11
CA ILE A 216 -2.09 -17.07 -25.90
C ILE A 216 -3.50 -17.62 -25.69
N VAL A 217 -4.52 -16.75 -25.73
CA VAL A 217 -5.92 -17.17 -25.45
C VAL A 217 -6.48 -18.03 -26.58
N GLY A 218 -6.10 -17.77 -27.84
CA GLY A 218 -6.50 -18.59 -28.98
C GLY A 218 -5.99 -20.04 -28.94
N THR A 219 -4.90 -20.32 -28.23
CA THR A 219 -4.40 -21.69 -28.03
C THR A 219 -5.11 -22.46 -26.92
N ALA A 220 -5.75 -21.79 -25.97
CA ALA A 220 -6.45 -22.43 -24.85
C ALA A 220 -7.81 -23.03 -25.28
N ASP A 221 -8.54 -22.37 -26.20
CA ASP A 221 -9.81 -22.86 -26.75
C ASP A 221 -9.62 -23.92 -27.85
N ALA A 222 -8.42 -24.10 -28.38
CA ALA A 222 -8.11 -25.14 -29.38
C ALA A 222 -7.73 -26.50 -28.75
N ALA A 223 -7.66 -26.57 -27.42
CA ALA A 223 -7.26 -27.76 -26.65
C ALA A 223 -8.39 -28.35 -25.76
N ALA A 224 -9.63 -27.91 -25.95
CA ALA A 224 -10.85 -28.48 -25.35
C ALA A 224 -11.70 -29.19 -26.41
#